data_AF-A0A967V1R1-F1
#
_entry.id   AF-A0A967V1R1-F1
#
_cell.length_a   1.000
_cell.length_b   1.000
_cell.length_c   1.000
_cell.angle_alpha   90.00
_cell.angle_beta   90.00
_cell.angle_gamma   90.00
#
_symmetry.space_group_name_H-M   'P 1'
#
loop_
_entity.id
_entity.type
_entity.pdbx_description
1 polymer ?
#
loop_
_entity_poly.entity_id
_entity_poly.type
_entity_poly.pdbx_seq_one_letter_code
_entity_poly.pdbx_strand_id
1 'polypeptide(L)'
;AIIEMALIAAADAEADRDVVFWEEVAALRDLLKFEFYFSGSEQFHTEVEKELAEADADWRETLSGSRDDVLGLLRKTRPYAAHWVLRPIIEAYHVAADALVARDYRLDVDRKAFVAECLSVGRQYVAQRRIRSPEGVSTVLFDTAIRLAANRGLLDGGDVGMHMARAVWAEEIKALVGRVNAVSALVEAQRTGMA
;
A
#
# COMPACT_ATOMS: atom_id res chain seq x y z
N ALA A 1 -10.61 3.25 -2.21
CA ALA A 1 -9.23 3.18 -1.68
C ALA A 1 -8.34 2.22 -2.46
N ILE A 2 -8.60 0.90 -2.49
CA ILE A 2 -7.77 -0.06 -3.27
C ILE A 2 -7.76 0.29 -4.75
N ILE A 3 -8.93 0.54 -5.34
CA ILE A 3 -9.06 0.96 -6.75
C ILE A 3 -8.24 2.23 -7.02
N GLU A 4 -8.25 3.21 -6.11
CA GLU A 4 -7.48 4.45 -6.28
C GLU A 4 -5.98 4.17 -6.42
N MET A 5 -5.44 3.32 -5.53
CA MET A 5 -4.03 2.92 -5.53
C MET A 5 -3.67 2.11 -6.78
N ALA A 6 -4.54 1.20 -7.20
CA ALA A 6 -4.37 0.39 -8.40
C ALA A 6 -4.45 1.21 -9.69
N LEU A 7 -5.33 2.21 -9.77
CA LEU A 7 -5.38 3.13 -10.91
C LEU A 7 -4.12 4.01 -11.00
N ILE A 8 -3.53 4.42 -9.87
CA ILE A 8 -2.22 5.11 -9.90
C ILE A 8 -1.15 4.17 -10.45
N ALA A 9 -1.10 2.92 -9.99
CA ALA A 9 -0.14 1.94 -10.51
C ALA A 9 -0.29 1.71 -12.02
N ALA A 10 -1.54 1.55 -12.49
CA ALA A 10 -1.85 1.39 -13.91
C ALA A 10 -1.52 2.65 -14.73
N ALA A 11 -1.75 3.84 -14.17
CA ALA A 11 -1.40 5.10 -14.84
C ALA A 11 0.13 5.29 -14.99
N ASP A 12 0.92 4.74 -14.07
CA ASP A 12 2.38 4.79 -14.13
C ASP A 12 2.98 3.66 -14.99
N ALA A 13 2.18 2.69 -15.43
CA ALA A 13 2.61 1.62 -16.33
C ALA A 13 2.72 2.09 -17.80
N GLU A 14 3.77 1.63 -18.48
CA GLU A 14 4.00 1.94 -19.90
C GLU A 14 3.06 1.14 -20.83
N ALA A 15 2.77 -0.12 -20.48
CA ALA A 15 1.91 -1.04 -21.20
C ALA A 15 1.12 -1.94 -20.23
N ASP A 16 0.19 -2.75 -20.74
CA ASP A 16 -0.58 -3.76 -20.00
C ASP A 16 -1.24 -3.21 -18.71
N ARG A 17 -1.81 -2.01 -18.82
CA ARG A 17 -2.38 -1.26 -17.68
C ARG A 17 -3.49 -2.02 -16.96
N ASP A 18 -4.27 -2.79 -17.70
CA ASP A 18 -5.31 -3.67 -17.17
C ASP A 18 -4.72 -4.80 -16.32
N VAL A 19 -3.62 -5.42 -16.78
CA VAL A 19 -2.90 -6.44 -16.03
C VAL A 19 -2.31 -5.84 -14.75
N VAL A 20 -1.58 -4.72 -14.87
CA VAL A 20 -0.98 -4.02 -13.72
C VAL A 20 -2.04 -3.61 -12.70
N PHE A 21 -3.21 -3.14 -13.16
CA PHE A 21 -4.32 -2.80 -12.29
C PHE A 21 -4.78 -4.00 -11.46
N TRP A 22 -5.05 -5.14 -12.09
CA TRP A 22 -5.56 -6.31 -11.39
C TRP A 22 -4.51 -6.97 -10.49
N GLU A 23 -3.25 -6.96 -10.89
CA GLU A 23 -2.13 -7.39 -10.03
C GLU A 23 -2.02 -6.52 -8.79
N GLU A 24 -2.10 -5.19 -8.93
CA GLU A 24 -2.04 -4.26 -7.80
C GLU A 24 -3.28 -4.40 -6.90
N VAL A 25 -4.48 -4.62 -7.46
CA VAL A 25 -5.70 -4.92 -6.69
C VAL A 25 -5.51 -6.18 -5.84
N ALA A 26 -4.96 -7.25 -6.42
CA ALA A 26 -4.69 -8.50 -5.71
C ALA A 26 -3.61 -8.33 -4.64
N ALA A 27 -2.53 -7.62 -4.96
CA ALA A 27 -1.43 -7.33 -4.03
C ALA A 27 -1.90 -6.51 -2.83
N LEU A 28 -2.70 -5.45 -3.07
CA LEU A 28 -3.28 -4.63 -2.00
C LEU A 28 -4.24 -5.43 -1.12
N ARG A 29 -5.07 -6.32 -1.70
CA ARG A 29 -5.93 -7.22 -0.93
C ARG A 29 -5.10 -8.15 -0.03
N ASP A 30 -4.02 -8.73 -0.54
CA ASP A 30 -3.13 -9.59 0.25
C ASP A 30 -2.43 -8.80 1.37
N LEU A 31 -1.93 -7.61 1.06
CA LEU A 31 -1.28 -6.72 2.03
C LEU A 31 -2.22 -6.37 3.20
N LEU A 32 -3.47 -6.07 2.88
CA LEU A 32 -4.46 -5.53 3.79
C LEU A 32 -5.31 -6.61 4.50
N LYS A 33 -5.06 -7.90 4.25
CA LYS A 33 -5.86 -9.01 4.79
C LYS A 33 -5.89 -9.13 6.32
N PHE A 34 -4.94 -8.49 7.01
CA PHE A 34 -4.91 -8.43 8.48
C PHE A 34 -5.60 -7.20 9.06
N GLU A 35 -5.99 -6.24 8.21
CA GLU A 35 -6.64 -4.98 8.56
C GLU A 35 -8.14 -5.00 8.20
N PHE A 36 -8.48 -5.64 7.09
CA PHE A 36 -9.84 -5.68 6.57
C PHE A 36 -10.28 -7.11 6.26
N TYR A 37 -11.58 -7.34 6.37
CA TYR A 37 -12.22 -8.55 5.90
C TYR A 37 -12.65 -8.37 4.45
N PHE A 38 -12.10 -9.19 3.55
CA PHE A 38 -12.48 -9.22 2.15
C PHE A 38 -13.42 -10.37 1.86
N SER A 39 -14.30 -10.19 0.88
CA SER A 39 -15.07 -11.27 0.25
C SER A 39 -14.13 -12.29 -0.43
N GLY A 40 -14.69 -13.44 -0.84
CA GLY A 40 -13.94 -14.45 -1.60
C GLY A 40 -13.32 -13.85 -2.87
N SER A 41 -12.22 -14.40 -3.38
CA SER A 41 -11.43 -13.75 -4.44
C SER A 41 -12.25 -13.40 -5.70
N GLU A 42 -13.13 -14.30 -6.15
CA GLU A 42 -14.02 -14.05 -7.32
C GLU A 42 -15.07 -12.98 -7.02
N GLN A 43 -15.65 -13.00 -5.82
CA GLN A 43 -16.62 -12.01 -5.40
C GLN A 43 -15.98 -10.63 -5.27
N PHE A 44 -14.79 -10.55 -4.69
CA PHE A 44 -14.03 -9.31 -4.57
C PHE A 44 -13.69 -8.72 -5.94
N HIS A 45 -13.28 -9.56 -6.89
CA HIS A 45 -13.06 -9.11 -8.27
C HIS A 45 -14.33 -8.50 -8.87
N THR A 46 -15.47 -9.19 -8.71
CA THR A 46 -16.78 -8.70 -9.19
C THR A 46 -17.18 -7.38 -8.53
N GLU A 47 -16.91 -7.21 -7.23
CA GLU A 47 -17.14 -5.97 -6.49
C GLU A 47 -16.31 -4.82 -7.04
N VAL A 48 -15.03 -5.06 -7.38
CA VAL A 48 -14.15 -4.06 -8.01
C VAL A 48 -14.65 -3.68 -9.40
N GLU A 49 -15.04 -4.65 -10.24
CA GLU A 49 -15.59 -4.36 -11.57
C GLU A 49 -16.88 -3.54 -11.49
N LYS A 50 -17.74 -3.84 -10.52
CA LYS A 50 -19.00 -3.11 -10.31
C LYS A 50 -18.72 -1.65 -9.93
N GLU A 51 -17.81 -1.42 -8.99
CA GLU A 51 -17.44 -0.06 -8.56
C GLU A 51 -16.86 0.76 -9.74
N LEU A 52 -16.03 0.13 -10.58
CA LEU A 52 -15.51 0.78 -11.80
C LEU A 52 -16.61 1.09 -12.80
N ALA A 53 -17.55 0.17 -13.00
CA ALA A 53 -18.70 0.35 -13.90
C ALA A 53 -19.67 1.45 -13.44
N GLU A 54 -19.79 1.66 -12.12
CA GLU A 54 -20.56 2.78 -11.56
C GLU A 54 -19.88 4.12 -11.81
N ALA A 55 -18.55 4.16 -11.81
CA ALA A 55 -17.77 5.37 -12.11
C ALA A 55 -17.71 5.67 -13.62
N ASP A 56 -17.60 4.64 -14.45
CA ASP A 56 -17.49 4.76 -15.90
C ASP A 56 -18.02 3.50 -16.61
N ALA A 57 -19.00 3.65 -17.50
CA ALA A 57 -19.56 2.52 -18.26
C ALA A 57 -18.50 1.88 -19.18
N ASP A 58 -17.55 2.67 -19.68
CA ASP A 58 -16.49 2.25 -20.61
C ASP A 58 -15.15 2.07 -19.87
N TRP A 59 -15.20 1.76 -18.56
CA TRP A 59 -13.99 1.68 -17.72
C TRP A 59 -12.93 0.71 -18.24
N ARG A 60 -13.31 -0.37 -18.94
CA ARG A 60 -12.34 -1.34 -19.49
C ARG A 60 -11.49 -0.73 -20.60
N GLU A 61 -12.13 -0.03 -21.53
CA GLU A 61 -11.43 0.69 -22.60
C GLU A 61 -10.60 1.84 -22.03
N THR A 62 -11.18 2.57 -21.08
CA THR A 62 -10.50 3.67 -20.39
C THR A 62 -9.26 3.19 -19.62
N LEU A 63 -9.34 2.03 -18.96
CA LEU A 63 -8.24 1.43 -18.21
C LEU A 63 -7.10 0.97 -19.13
N SER A 64 -7.43 0.40 -20.29
CA SER A 64 -6.46 0.00 -21.32
C SER A 64 -5.94 1.19 -22.16
N GLY A 65 -6.54 2.36 -22.01
CA GLY A 65 -6.22 3.59 -22.73
C GLY A 65 -4.90 4.23 -22.30
N SER A 66 -4.77 5.53 -22.55
CA SER A 66 -3.58 6.32 -22.17
C SER A 66 -3.51 6.56 -20.66
N ARG A 67 -2.34 7.02 -20.19
CA ARG A 67 -2.18 7.50 -18.81
C ARG A 67 -3.26 8.51 -18.41
N ASP A 68 -3.59 9.44 -19.30
CA ASP A 68 -4.57 10.50 -19.03
C ASP A 68 -5.99 9.93 -18.91
N ASP A 69 -6.31 8.88 -19.67
CA ASP A 69 -7.59 8.16 -19.58
C ASP A 69 -7.71 7.48 -18.21
N VAL A 70 -6.68 6.75 -17.75
CA VAL A 70 -6.67 6.11 -16.43
C VAL A 70 -6.74 7.12 -15.29
N LEU A 71 -6.01 8.24 -15.39
CA LEU A 71 -6.13 9.35 -14.44
C LEU A 71 -7.52 10.01 -14.51
N GLY A 72 -8.15 10.04 -15.67
CA GLY A 72 -9.55 10.45 -15.87
C GLY A 72 -10.52 9.53 -15.12
N LEU A 73 -10.33 8.21 -15.23
CA LEU A 73 -11.09 7.20 -14.48
C LEU A 73 -10.91 7.37 -12.98
N LEU A 74 -9.67 7.56 -12.50
CA LEU A 74 -9.38 7.86 -11.09
C LEU A 74 -10.09 9.13 -10.61
N ARG A 75 -10.28 10.14 -11.47
CA ARG A 75 -11.06 11.34 -11.12
C ARG A 75 -12.54 11.08 -10.94
N LYS A 76 -13.07 9.97 -11.46
CA LYS A 76 -14.47 9.56 -11.35
C LYS A 76 -14.74 8.68 -10.11
N THR A 77 -13.74 8.02 -9.53
CA THR A 77 -13.88 7.13 -8.35
C THR A 77 -13.99 7.86 -7.00
N ARG A 78 -14.65 9.02 -6.97
CA ARG A 78 -14.77 9.88 -5.78
C ARG A 78 -15.83 9.36 -4.81
N PRO A 79 -15.70 9.67 -3.50
CA PRO A 79 -14.63 10.44 -2.86
C PRO A 79 -13.34 9.63 -2.66
N TYR A 80 -12.19 10.30 -2.73
CA TYR A 80 -10.90 9.66 -2.47
C TYR A 80 -10.76 9.24 -1.01
N ALA A 81 -10.41 7.99 -0.78
CA ALA A 81 -10.28 7.43 0.55
C ALA A 81 -8.86 6.95 0.89
N ALA A 82 -8.01 6.64 -0.10
CA ALA A 82 -6.72 6.02 0.18
C ALA A 82 -5.82 6.87 1.10
N HIS A 83 -5.84 8.20 0.93
CA HIS A 83 -4.99 9.12 1.69
C HIS A 83 -5.30 9.20 3.20
N TRP A 84 -6.52 8.87 3.64
CA TRP A 84 -6.89 8.90 5.05
C TRP A 84 -7.13 7.50 5.64
N VAL A 85 -7.60 6.55 4.82
CA VAL A 85 -7.82 5.16 5.26
C VAL A 85 -6.51 4.35 5.26
N LEU A 86 -5.76 4.39 4.16
CA LEU A 86 -4.62 3.49 3.95
C LEU A 86 -3.29 4.09 4.42
N ARG A 87 -3.16 5.41 4.45
CA ARG A 87 -1.91 6.08 4.84
C ARG A 87 -1.37 5.61 6.19
N PRO A 88 -2.13 5.60 7.30
CA PRO A 88 -1.57 5.21 8.60
C PRO A 88 -1.08 3.76 8.61
N ILE A 89 -1.80 2.87 7.92
CA ILE A 89 -1.47 1.44 7.80
C ILE A 89 -0.17 1.27 7.00
N ILE A 90 -0.11 1.86 5.80
CA ILE A 90 1.05 1.73 4.89
C ILE A 90 2.29 2.39 5.49
N GLU A 91 2.16 3.54 6.17
CA GLU A 91 3.30 4.18 6.86
C GLU A 91 3.79 3.36 8.06
N ALA A 92 2.90 2.68 8.79
CA ALA A 92 3.30 1.74 9.85
C ALA A 92 4.04 0.53 9.28
N TYR A 93 3.55 -0.03 8.16
CA TYR A 93 4.21 -1.13 7.47
C TYR A 93 5.57 -0.70 6.91
N HIS A 94 5.70 0.55 6.45
CA HIS A 94 6.97 1.10 5.96
C HIS A 94 8.01 1.14 7.08
N VAL A 95 7.64 1.63 8.25
CA VAL A 95 8.50 1.63 9.45
C VAL A 95 8.92 0.21 9.82
N ALA A 96 7.98 -0.75 9.82
CA ALA A 96 8.28 -2.14 10.14
C ALA A 96 9.21 -2.79 9.10
N ALA A 97 9.01 -2.52 7.81
CA ALA A 97 9.85 -3.07 6.76
C ALA A 97 11.29 -2.49 6.81
N ASP A 98 11.43 -1.18 6.96
CA ASP A 98 12.73 -0.52 7.13
C ASP A 98 13.47 -1.06 8.36
N ALA A 99 12.78 -1.18 9.50
CA ALA A 99 13.36 -1.73 10.72
C ALA A 99 13.79 -3.20 10.52
N LEU A 100 13.01 -3.99 9.79
CA LEU A 100 13.33 -5.40 9.52
C LEU A 100 14.57 -5.56 8.64
N VAL A 101 14.75 -4.69 7.64
CA VAL A 101 15.93 -4.64 6.77
C VAL A 101 17.19 -4.25 7.55
N ALA A 102 17.07 -3.34 8.51
CA ALA A 102 18.19 -2.85 9.32
C ALA A 102 18.71 -3.89 10.34
N ARG A 103 17.93 -4.94 10.64
CA ARG A 103 18.32 -6.01 11.57
C ARG A 103 19.30 -6.99 10.94
N ASP A 104 20.06 -7.68 11.79
CA ASP A 104 20.86 -8.82 11.36
C ASP A 104 19.94 -9.92 10.80
N TYR A 105 20.05 -10.18 9.50
CA TYR A 105 19.23 -11.15 8.79
C TYR A 105 19.52 -12.60 9.21
N ARG A 106 20.63 -12.84 9.92
CA ARG A 106 21.02 -14.18 10.39
C ARG A 106 20.26 -14.62 11.65
N LEU A 107 19.55 -13.69 12.29
CA LEU A 107 18.86 -13.93 13.55
C LEU A 107 17.34 -13.88 13.34
N ASP A 108 16.66 -14.81 14.02
CA ASP A 108 15.21 -14.78 14.15
C ASP A 108 14.74 -13.49 14.83
N VAL A 109 13.56 -13.03 14.45
CA VAL A 109 12.95 -11.83 14.99
C VAL A 109 11.94 -12.19 16.09
N ASP A 110 12.28 -11.85 17.33
CA ASP A 110 11.30 -11.86 18.42
C ASP A 110 10.24 -10.80 18.17
N ARG A 111 9.00 -11.23 17.96
CA ARG A 111 7.89 -10.34 17.59
C ARG A 111 7.67 -9.24 18.64
N LYS A 112 7.71 -9.59 19.93
CA LYS A 112 7.39 -8.64 21.00
C LYS A 112 8.45 -7.55 21.10
N ALA A 113 9.72 -7.92 21.06
CA ALA A 113 10.83 -6.97 21.03
C ALA A 113 10.78 -6.11 19.76
N PHE A 114 10.44 -6.71 18.62
CA PHE A 114 10.37 -6.01 17.34
C PHE A 114 9.25 -4.98 17.29
N VAL A 115 8.08 -5.24 17.89
CA VAL A 115 7.02 -4.22 18.06
C VAL A 115 7.55 -2.99 18.83
N ALA A 116 8.30 -3.22 19.92
CA ALA A 116 8.86 -2.12 20.71
C ALA A 116 9.91 -1.32 19.92
N GLU A 117 10.69 -2.00 19.08
CA GLU A 117 11.63 -1.37 18.15
C GLU A 117 10.89 -0.51 17.10
N CYS A 118 9.87 -1.06 16.43
CA CYS A 118 9.04 -0.33 15.47
C CYS A 118 8.40 0.92 16.09
N LEU A 119 7.93 0.85 17.34
CA LEU A 119 7.43 2.01 18.07
C LEU A 119 8.51 3.09 18.25
N SER A 120 9.74 2.70 18.54
CA SER A 120 10.87 3.63 18.66
C SER A 120 11.22 4.28 17.32
N VAL A 121 11.37 3.47 16.27
CA VAL A 121 11.68 3.93 14.90
C VAL A 121 10.55 4.81 14.37
N GLY A 122 9.29 4.42 14.57
CA GLY A 122 8.12 5.19 14.16
C GLY A 122 8.09 6.58 14.78
N ARG A 123 8.37 6.71 16.08
CA ARG A 123 8.50 8.02 16.74
C ARG A 123 9.62 8.88 16.13
N GLN A 124 10.74 8.26 15.74
CA GLN A 124 11.82 8.96 15.04
C GLN A 124 11.36 9.42 13.66
N TYR A 125 10.63 8.59 12.91
CA TYR A 125 10.11 8.94 11.58
C TYR A 125 9.12 10.10 11.65
N VAL A 126 8.26 10.15 12.67
CA VAL A 126 7.40 11.31 12.94
C VAL A 126 8.24 12.56 13.21
N ALA A 127 9.21 12.47 14.13
CA ALA A 127 10.07 13.60 14.49
C ALA A 127 10.85 14.16 13.29
N GLN A 128 11.28 13.29 12.37
CA GLN A 128 11.97 13.64 11.12
C GLN A 128 11.02 14.00 9.97
N ARG A 129 9.70 14.00 10.19
CA ARG A 129 8.66 14.21 9.16
C ARG A 129 8.76 13.24 7.97
N ARG A 130 9.26 12.03 8.20
CA ARG A 130 9.33 10.95 7.21
C ARG A 130 7.99 10.26 7.00
N ILE A 131 7.10 10.29 8.00
CA ILE A 131 5.71 9.82 7.91
C ILE A 131 4.76 10.97 8.29
N ARG A 132 3.54 10.95 7.74
CA ARG A 132 2.55 12.04 7.88
C ARG A 132 1.41 11.70 8.84
N SER A 133 1.24 10.44 9.21
CA SER A 133 0.22 9.95 10.13
C SER A 133 0.84 9.49 11.44
N PRO A 134 1.01 10.37 12.44
CA PRO A 134 1.49 9.98 13.78
C PRO A 134 0.62 8.88 14.42
N GLU A 135 -0.67 8.83 14.08
CA GLU A 135 -1.61 7.80 14.53
C GLU A 135 -1.24 6.41 14.01
N GLY A 136 -0.47 6.34 12.92
CA GLY A 136 0.12 5.12 12.38
C GLY A 136 1.14 4.47 13.34
N VAL A 137 1.76 5.25 14.23
CA VAL A 137 2.71 4.75 15.22
C VAL A 137 1.96 4.13 16.41
N SER A 138 1.43 2.94 16.21
CA SER A 138 0.66 2.21 17.23
C SER A 138 1.05 0.75 17.30
N THR A 139 0.92 0.17 18.51
CA THR A 139 1.15 -1.27 18.72
C THR A 139 0.26 -2.12 17.81
N VAL A 140 -1.00 -1.72 17.62
CA VAL A 140 -1.98 -2.47 16.81
C VAL A 140 -1.52 -2.59 15.35
N LEU A 141 -1.11 -1.48 14.72
CA LEU A 141 -0.67 -1.50 13.33
C LEU A 141 0.71 -2.14 13.13
N PHE A 142 1.59 -2.08 14.14
CA PHE A 142 2.85 -2.82 14.07
C PHE A 142 2.62 -4.33 14.25
N ASP A 143 1.69 -4.75 15.10
CA ASP A 143 1.34 -6.16 15.25
C ASP A 143 0.81 -6.75 13.93
N THR A 144 -0.04 -6.04 13.21
CA THR A 144 -0.55 -6.48 11.89
C THR A 144 0.54 -6.47 10.82
N ALA A 145 1.42 -5.46 10.79
CA ALA A 145 2.59 -5.44 9.91
C ALA A 145 3.49 -6.67 10.12
N ILE A 146 3.74 -7.02 11.38
CA ILE A 146 4.57 -8.17 11.77
C ILE A 146 3.86 -9.49 11.45
N ARG A 147 2.52 -9.55 11.57
CA ARG A 147 1.74 -10.71 11.11
C ARG A 147 1.86 -10.90 9.60
N LEU A 148 1.85 -9.82 8.82
CA LEU A 148 2.10 -9.90 7.39
C LEU A 148 3.52 -10.37 7.08
N ALA A 149 4.54 -9.77 7.70
CA ALA A 149 5.93 -10.16 7.52
C ALA A 149 6.15 -11.64 7.87
N ALA A 150 5.56 -12.11 8.96
CA ALA A 150 5.59 -13.51 9.35
C ALA A 150 4.91 -14.43 8.35
N ASN A 151 3.74 -14.04 7.82
CA ASN A 151 3.03 -14.82 6.82
C ASN A 151 3.85 -14.96 5.52
N ARG A 152 4.71 -13.98 5.22
CA ARG A 152 5.66 -14.00 4.11
C ARG A 152 7.02 -14.66 4.47
N GLY A 153 7.17 -15.22 5.68
CA GLY A 153 8.40 -15.89 6.12
C GLY A 153 9.58 -14.95 6.41
N LEU A 154 9.33 -13.66 6.62
CA LEU A 154 10.39 -12.65 6.72
C LEU A 154 10.99 -12.50 8.13
N LEU A 155 10.42 -13.18 9.13
CA LEU A 155 10.86 -13.08 10.53
C LEU A 155 11.93 -14.10 10.91
N ASP A 156 12.13 -15.12 10.09
CA ASP A 156 13.13 -16.15 10.35
C ASP A 156 14.52 -15.59 10.04
N GLY A 157 15.52 -16.10 10.75
CA GLY A 157 16.93 -15.92 10.43
C GLY A 157 17.31 -16.73 9.19
N GLY A 158 18.25 -16.22 8.42
CA GLY A 158 18.69 -16.88 7.20
C GLY A 158 20.01 -16.36 6.68
N ASP A 159 20.21 -16.52 5.38
CA ASP A 159 21.38 -16.05 4.66
C ASP A 159 21.11 -14.69 4.00
N VAL A 160 21.97 -14.29 3.06
CA VAL A 160 21.81 -13.05 2.31
C VAL A 160 20.47 -12.97 1.55
N GLY A 161 19.88 -14.11 1.19
CA GLY A 161 18.55 -14.19 0.57
C GLY A 161 17.45 -13.65 1.50
N MET A 162 17.57 -13.84 2.81
CA MET A 162 16.65 -13.26 3.80
C MET A 162 16.75 -11.72 3.81
N HIS A 163 17.96 -11.18 3.76
CA HIS A 163 18.15 -9.73 3.65
C HIS A 163 17.53 -9.18 2.36
N MET A 164 17.75 -9.86 1.23
CA MET A 164 17.16 -9.47 -0.05
C MET A 164 15.63 -9.54 -0.03
N ALA A 165 15.04 -10.59 0.55
CA ALA A 165 13.59 -10.72 0.67
C ALA A 165 12.98 -9.59 1.53
N ARG A 166 13.61 -9.25 2.65
CA ARG A 166 13.22 -8.11 3.49
C ARG A 166 13.35 -6.78 2.73
N ALA A 167 14.41 -6.60 1.93
CA ALA A 167 14.61 -5.40 1.12
C ALA A 167 13.57 -5.26 0.00
N VAL A 168 13.21 -6.35 -0.67
CA VAL A 168 12.13 -6.38 -1.68
C VAL A 168 10.81 -5.97 -1.04
N TRP A 169 10.49 -6.49 0.15
CA TRP A 169 9.30 -6.08 0.89
C TRP A 169 9.34 -4.59 1.26
N ALA A 170 10.48 -4.07 1.72
CA ALA A 170 10.60 -2.64 2.04
C ALA A 170 10.38 -1.74 0.82
N GLU A 171 10.92 -2.09 -0.34
CA GLU A 171 10.69 -1.33 -1.58
C GLU A 171 9.24 -1.44 -2.08
N GLU A 172 8.57 -2.60 -1.93
CA GLU A 172 7.13 -2.75 -2.19
C GLU A 172 6.31 -1.77 -1.34
N ILE A 173 6.54 -1.74 -0.02
CA ILE A 173 5.79 -0.84 0.88
C ILE A 173 6.10 0.64 0.59
N LYS A 174 7.35 0.96 0.26
CA LYS A 174 7.76 2.33 -0.09
C LYS A 174 7.10 2.80 -1.40
N ALA A 175 6.93 1.92 -2.39
CA ALA A 175 6.16 2.22 -3.59
C ALA A 175 4.71 2.57 -3.23
N LEU A 176 4.10 1.82 -2.31
CA LEU A 176 2.76 2.11 -1.80
C LEU A 176 2.67 3.46 -1.08
N VAL A 177 3.66 3.84 -0.27
CA VAL A 177 3.73 5.20 0.32
C VAL A 177 3.71 6.26 -0.79
N GLY A 178 4.47 6.05 -1.86
CA GLY A 178 4.48 6.91 -3.05
C GLY A 178 3.09 7.06 -3.68
N ARG A 179 2.36 5.96 -3.87
CA ARG A 179 1.00 5.96 -4.44
C ARG A 179 -0.01 6.67 -3.55
N VAL A 180 0.06 6.47 -2.22
CA VAL A 180 -0.79 7.22 -1.26
C VAL A 180 -0.51 8.72 -1.36
N ASN A 181 0.76 9.12 -1.52
CA ASN A 181 1.14 10.52 -1.73
C ASN A 181 0.58 11.08 -3.05
N ALA A 182 0.60 10.30 -4.13
CA ALA A 182 0.02 10.70 -5.41
C ALA A 182 -1.50 10.95 -5.29
N VAL A 183 -2.24 10.06 -4.63
CA VAL A 183 -3.67 10.28 -4.35
C VAL A 183 -3.87 11.54 -3.51
N SER A 184 -3.04 11.77 -2.50
CA SER A 184 -3.14 12.97 -1.63
C SER A 184 -2.93 14.26 -2.42
N ALA A 185 -1.95 14.27 -3.33
CA ALA A 185 -1.68 15.42 -4.20
C ALA A 185 -2.86 15.73 -5.14
N LEU A 186 -3.58 14.71 -5.64
CA LEU A 186 -4.80 14.91 -6.43
C LEU A 186 -5.91 15.58 -5.60
N VAL A 187 -6.07 15.20 -4.33
CA VAL A 187 -7.03 15.84 -3.42
C VAL A 187 -6.65 17.30 -3.16
N GLU A 188 -5.37 17.58 -2.94
CA GLU A 188 -4.87 18.94 -2.69
C GLU A 188 -5.04 19.85 -3.92
N ALA A 189 -4.65 19.39 -5.11
CA ALA A 189 -4.80 20.14 -6.36
C ALA A 189 -6.25 20.57 -6.63
N GLN A 190 -7.20 19.69 -6.32
CA GLN A 190 -8.64 19.96 -6.44
C GLN A 190 -9.12 21.01 -5.42
N ARG A 191 -8.66 20.94 -4.17
CA ARG A 191 -8.99 21.95 -3.14
C ARG A 191 -8.50 23.35 -3.53
N THR A 192 -7.37 23.43 -4.23
CA THR A 192 -6.78 24.70 -4.70
C THR A 192 -7.34 25.19 -6.04
N GLY A 193 -8.23 24.43 -6.70
CA GLY A 193 -8.78 24.80 -8.02
C GLY A 193 -7.78 24.71 -9.18
N MET A 194 -6.72 23.92 -9.04
CA MET A 194 -5.64 23.76 -10.03
C MET A 194 -5.76 22.46 -10.85
N ALA A 195 -6.96 21.88 -10.94
CA ALA A 195 -7.22 20.59 -11.60
C ALA A 195 -7.83 20.75 -12.99
#